data_AF-A0A2J7QH69-F1
#
_entry.id   AF-A0A2J7QH69-F1
#
_cell.length_a   1.000
_cell.length_b   1.000
_cell.length_c   1.000
_cell.angle_alpha   90.00
_cell.angle_beta   90.00
_cell.angle_gamma   90.00
#
_symmetry.space_group_name_H-M   'P 1'
#
loop_
_entity.id
_entity.type
_entity.pdbx_description
1 polymer ?
#
loop_
_entity_poly.entity_id
_entity_poly.type
_entity_poly.pdbx_seq_one_letter_code
_entity_poly.pdbx_strand_id
1 'polypeptide(L)'
;MMPFTILFEEYADMIYVYGFCNGNSVLALAECQQRFPNGRIANRRVFTGVYQALRDTGLGRILDAADHIRNSQLKLLHATRAVHNRAAVCVAAGGGIFENQL
;
A
#
# COMPACT_ATOMS: atom_id res chain seq x y z
N MET A 1 -16.81 0.69 -3.85
CA MET A 1 -17.02 -0.51 -3.01
C MET A 1 -16.08 -1.58 -3.52
N MET A 2 -15.00 -1.91 -2.80
CA MET A 2 -13.99 -2.87 -3.26
C MET A 2 -14.25 -4.22 -2.58
N PRO A 3 -14.68 -5.26 -3.31
CA PRO A 3 -14.79 -6.62 -2.79
C PRO A 3 -13.41 -7.28 -2.87
N PHE A 4 -13.17 -8.27 -2.01
CA PHE A 4 -11.91 -9.01 -1.81
C PHE A 4 -10.93 -8.34 -0.84
N THR A 5 -10.93 -8.86 0.39
CA THR A 5 -9.89 -8.66 1.41
C THR A 5 -8.59 -9.32 0.95
N ILE A 6 -7.90 -8.65 0.03
CA ILE A 6 -6.46 -8.83 -0.21
C ILE A 6 -5.76 -8.00 0.89
N LEU A 7 -4.79 -8.59 1.59
CA LEU A 7 -4.03 -7.88 2.62
C LEU A 7 -3.18 -6.78 1.96
N PHE A 8 -2.87 -5.71 2.70
CA PHE A 8 -2.04 -4.61 2.18
C PHE A 8 -0.66 -5.09 1.69
N GLU A 9 -0.09 -6.09 2.37
CA GLU A 9 1.16 -6.75 1.98
C GLU A 9 1.05 -7.44 0.61
N GLU A 10 -0.02 -8.21 0.39
CA GLU A 10 -0.27 -8.87 -0.90
C GLU A 10 -0.44 -7.84 -2.03
N TYR A 11 -1.00 -6.67 -1.73
CA TYR A 11 -1.14 -5.58 -2.69
C TYR A 11 0.21 -4.94 -3.06
N ALA A 12 1.10 -4.78 -2.09
CA ALA A 12 2.45 -4.27 -2.30
C ALA A 12 3.29 -5.24 -3.15
N ASP A 13 3.24 -6.53 -2.82
CA ASP A 13 3.92 -7.60 -3.57
C ASP A 13 3.41 -7.67 -5.02
N MET A 14 2.11 -7.51 -5.22
CA MET A 14 1.51 -7.48 -6.55
C MET A 14 2.02 -6.31 -7.40
N ILE A 15 2.09 -5.10 -6.84
CA ILE A 15 2.60 -3.92 -7.56
C ILE A 15 4.08 -4.10 -7.88
N TYR A 16 4.86 -4.63 -6.93
CA TYR A 16 6.28 -4.91 -7.13
C TYR A 16 6.50 -5.90 -8.27
N VAL A 17 5.81 -7.05 -8.26
CA VAL A 17 5.93 -8.08 -9.31
C VAL A 17 5.43 -7.56 -10.66
N TYR A 18 4.34 -6.78 -10.68
CA TYR A 18 3.86 -6.16 -11.92
C TYR A 18 4.88 -5.19 -12.53
N GLY A 19 5.55 -4.39 -11.69
CA GLY A 19 6.66 -3.55 -12.11
C GLY A 19 7.85 -4.35 -12.61
N PHE A 20 8.25 -5.42 -11.90
CA PHE A 20 9.31 -6.34 -12.30
C PHE A 20 9.04 -6.98 -13.67
N CYS A 21 7.78 -7.32 -13.95
CA CYS A 21 7.34 -7.84 -15.23
C CYS A 21 7.06 -6.76 -16.30
N ASN A 22 7.57 -5.54 -16.13
CA ASN A 22 7.40 -4.40 -17.05
C ASN A 22 5.93 -4.10 -17.41
N GLY A 23 5.01 -4.28 -16.45
CA GLY A 23 3.58 -4.05 -16.67
C GLY A 23 2.86 -5.17 -17.42
N ASN A 24 3.48 -6.34 -17.62
CA ASN A 24 2.81 -7.49 -18.21
C ASN A 24 2.05 -8.30 -17.14
N SER A 25 0.72 -8.23 -17.13
CA SER A 25 -0.12 -8.89 -16.13
C SER A 25 -0.15 -10.41 -16.23
N VAL A 26 0.18 -10.98 -17.40
CA VAL A 26 0.26 -12.45 -17.58
C VAL A 26 1.55 -12.98 -16.95
N LEU A 27 2.68 -12.32 -17.22
CA LEU A 27 3.95 -12.67 -16.60
C LEU A 27 3.93 -12.43 -15.09
N ALA A 28 3.33 -11.31 -14.66
CA ALA A 28 3.20 -10.99 -13.24
C ALA A 28 2.37 -12.03 -12.48
N LEU A 29 1.30 -12.55 -13.11
CA LEU A 29 0.50 -13.62 -12.51
C LEU A 29 1.30 -14.91 -12.34
N ALA A 30 2.04 -15.32 -13.37
CA ALA A 30 2.89 -16.50 -13.31
C ALA A 30 4.00 -16.36 -12.26
N GLU A 31 4.63 -15.19 -12.19
CA GLU A 31 5.68 -14.87 -11.22
C GLU A 31 5.12 -14.87 -9.78
N CYS A 32 3.93 -14.30 -9.56
CA CYS A 32 3.25 -14.36 -8.27
C CYS A 32 2.88 -15.80 -7.87
N GLN A 33 2.40 -16.62 -8.81
CA GLN A 33 2.09 -18.03 -8.56
C GLN A 33 3.34 -18.84 -8.16
N GLN A 34 4.47 -18.55 -8.78
CA GLN A 34 5.73 -19.21 -8.49
C GLN A 34 6.34 -18.75 -7.15
N ARG A 35 6.34 -17.45 -6.87
CA ARG A 35 6.92 -16.88 -5.65
C ARG A 35 6.05 -17.10 -4.41
N PHE A 36 4.74 -17.12 -4.58
CA PHE A 36 3.77 -17.21 -3.49
C PHE A 36 2.78 -18.38 -3.74
N PRO A 37 3.25 -19.64 -3.64
CA PRO A 37 2.42 -20.81 -3.96
C PRO A 37 1.20 -20.96 -3.04
N ASN A 38 1.23 -20.36 -1.85
CA ASN A 38 0.12 -20.37 -0.88
C ASN A 38 -0.62 -19.03 -0.78
N GLY A 39 -0.25 -18.01 -1.56
CA GLY A 39 -0.85 -16.68 -1.50
C GLY A 39 -2.22 -16.63 -2.20
N ARG A 40 -3.10 -15.70 -1.80
CA ARG A 40 -4.33 -15.41 -2.56
C ARG A 40 -3.96 -14.70 -3.85
N ILE A 41 -3.65 -15.49 -4.88
CA ILE A 41 -3.25 -14.96 -6.19
C ILE A 41 -4.41 -14.18 -6.80
N ALA A 42 -4.19 -12.87 -6.97
CA ALA A 42 -5.17 -12.01 -7.59
C ALA A 42 -5.29 -12.28 -9.11
N ASN A 43 -6.48 -12.04 -9.65
CA ASN A 43 -6.73 -12.15 -11.10
C ASN A 43 -5.87 -11.12 -11.86
N ARG A 44 -5.41 -11.45 -13.08
CA ARG A 44 -4.69 -10.52 -14.00
C ARG A 44 -5.29 -9.12 -14.08
N ARG A 45 -6.63 -9.01 -14.03
CA ARG A 45 -7.35 -7.73 -14.08
C ARG A 45 -7.10 -6.85 -12.86
N VAL A 46 -6.79 -7.46 -11.72
CA VAL A 46 -6.48 -6.74 -10.47
C VAL A 46 -5.16 -6.00 -10.63
N PHE A 47 -4.10 -6.63 -11.15
CA PHE A 47 -2.81 -5.95 -11.36
C PHE A 47 -2.94 -4.67 -12.18
N THR A 48 -3.61 -4.76 -13.33
CA THR A 48 -3.81 -3.61 -14.22
C THR A 48 -4.71 -2.55 -13.58
N GLY A 49 -5.83 -2.94 -12.96
CA GLY A 49 -6.76 -2.00 -12.32
C GLY A 49 -6.14 -1.29 -11.12
N VAL A 50 -5.34 -1.99 -10.31
CA VAL A 50 -4.60 -1.46 -9.18
C VAL A 50 -3.56 -0.44 -9.64
N TYR A 51 -2.76 -0.80 -10.64
CA TYR A 51 -1.75 0.10 -11.18
C TYR A 51 -2.38 1.35 -11.80
N GLN A 52 -3.47 1.19 -12.57
CA GLN A 52 -4.21 2.31 -13.15
C GLN A 52 -4.81 3.21 -12.07
N ALA A 53 -5.48 2.65 -11.07
CA ALA A 53 -6.03 3.44 -9.96
C ALA A 53 -4.93 4.23 -9.23
N LEU A 54 -3.76 3.62 -9.00
CA LEU A 54 -2.62 4.29 -8.39
C LEU A 54 -2.05 5.39 -9.30
N ARG A 55 -1.90 5.12 -10.59
CA ARG A 55 -1.35 6.07 -11.57
C ARG A 55 -2.27 7.26 -11.78
N ASP A 56 -3.56 7.02 -11.94
CA ASP A 56 -4.52 8.04 -12.36
C ASP A 56 -5.03 8.85 -11.17
N THR A 57 -5.19 8.22 -10.00
CA THR A 57 -5.82 8.87 -8.82
C THR A 57 -4.95 8.89 -7.57
N GLY A 58 -3.82 8.17 -7.56
CA GLY A 58 -3.00 8.01 -6.35
C GLY A 58 -2.48 9.35 -5.82
N LEU A 59 -1.88 10.17 -6.69
CA LEU A 59 -1.42 11.49 -6.29
C LEU A 59 -2.56 12.39 -5.83
N GLY A 60 -3.68 12.41 -6.55
CA GLY A 60 -4.86 13.22 -6.18
C GLY A 60 -5.37 12.87 -4.77
N ARG A 61 -5.53 11.57 -4.48
CA ARG A 61 -5.96 11.12 -3.15
C ARG A 61 -4.99 11.48 -2.03
N ILE A 62 -3.68 11.48 -2.30
CA ILE A 62 -2.65 11.90 -1.33
C ILE A 62 -2.77 13.40 -1.07
N LEU A 63 -2.93 14.21 -2.12
CA LEU A 63 -3.09 15.66 -2.00
C LEU A 63 -4.39 16.03 -1.26
N ASP A 64 -5.51 15.40 -1.61
CA ASP A 64 -6.80 15.61 -0.94
C ASP A 64 -6.71 15.29 0.57
N ALA A 65 -6.06 14.17 0.92
CA ALA A 65 -5.83 13.80 2.31
C ALA A 65 -4.93 14.81 3.03
N ALA A 66 -3.87 15.29 2.37
CA ALA A 66 -2.97 16.30 2.92
C ALA A 66 -3.71 17.62 3.19
N ASP A 67 -4.53 18.08 2.25
CA ASP A 67 -5.33 19.30 2.41
C ASP A 67 -6.40 19.15 3.52
N HIS A 68 -7.02 17.97 3.62
CA HIS A 68 -7.97 17.67 4.69
C HIS A 68 -7.34 17.74 6.09
N ILE A 69 -6.06 17.40 6.23
CA ILE A 69 -5.31 17.50 7.49
C ILE A 69 -4.82 18.93 7.71
N ARG A 70 -4.22 19.55 6.68
CA ARG A 70 -3.59 20.88 6.77
C ARG A 70 -4.56 21.98 7.19
N ASN A 71 -5.81 21.90 6.72
CA ASN A 71 -6.83 22.92 6.99
C ASN A 71 -7.47 22.80 8.38
N SER A 72 -6.97 21.94 9.26
CA SER A 72 -7.44 21.81 10.65
C SER A 72 -6.26 21.69 11.62
N GLN A 73 -6.11 22.69 12.48
CA GLN A 73 -5.01 22.75 13.44
C GLN A 73 -5.01 21.56 14.41
N LEU A 74 -6.20 21.08 14.81
CA LEU A 74 -6.34 19.89 15.64
C LEU A 74 -5.88 18.62 14.90
N LYS A 75 -6.30 18.44 13.64
CA LYS A 75 -5.89 17.27 12.84
C LYS A 75 -4.39 17.28 12.56
N LEU A 76 -3.83 18.45 12.25
CA LEU A 76 -2.39 18.61 12.05
C LEU A 76 -1.60 18.24 13.31
N LEU A 77 -2.05 18.69 14.49
CA LEU A 77 -1.44 18.31 15.76
C LEU A 77 -1.48 16.79 15.99
N HIS A 78 -2.64 16.16 15.78
CA HIS A 78 -2.78 14.71 15.95
C HIS A 78 -1.91 13.93 14.95
N ALA A 79 -1.90 14.33 13.68
CA ALA A 79 -1.06 13.70 12.67
C ALA A 79 0.43 13.81 13.02
N THR A 80 0.88 14.98 13.46
CA THR A 80 2.27 15.21 13.90
C THR A 80 2.64 14.32 15.09
N ARG A 81 1.77 14.23 16.09
CA ARG A 81 1.98 13.33 17.25
C ARG A 81 2.00 11.87 16.84
N ALA A 82 1.11 11.45 15.95
CA ALA A 82 1.07 10.09 15.45
C ALA A 82 2.38 9.72 14.72
N VAL A 83 2.90 10.60 13.87
CA VAL A 83 4.20 10.39 13.20
C VAL A 83 5.33 10.29 14.22
N HIS A 84 5.38 11.19 15.20
CA HIS A 84 6.39 11.15 16.25
C HIS A 84 6.35 9.82 17.03
N ASN A 85 5.16 9.37 17.43
CA ASN A 85 4.99 8.10 18.14
C ASN A 85 5.41 6.91 17.28
N ARG A 86 5.02 6.87 16.00
CA ARG A 86 5.43 5.83 15.05
C ARG A 86 6.95 5.79 14.86
N ALA A 87 7.59 6.95 14.76
CA ALA A 87 9.05 7.03 14.65
C ALA A 87 9.74 6.49 15.91
N ALA A 88 9.26 6.84 17.11
CA ALA A 88 9.79 6.32 18.36
C ALA A 88 9.66 4.79 18.45
N VAL A 89 8.50 4.24 18.08
CA VAL A 89 8.27 2.79 18.05
C VAL A 89 9.16 2.10 17.01
N CYS A 90 9.32 2.69 15.82
CA CYS A 90 10.22 2.18 14.78
C CYS A 90 11.67 2.05 15.28
N VAL A 91 12.17 3.09 15.95
CA VAL A 91 13.52 3.10 16.54
C VAL A 91 13.64 2.02 17.62
N ALA A 92 12.64 1.91 18.51
CA ALA A 92 12.64 0.87 19.55
C ALA A 92 12.58 -0.56 18.97
N ALA A 93 11.91 -0.74 17.83
CA ALA A 93 11.82 -2.00 17.11
C ALA A 93 13.03 -2.28 16.19
N GLY A 94 14.06 -1.44 16.19
CA GLY A 94 15.22 -1.60 15.32
C GLY A 94 14.89 -1.55 13.82
N GLY A 95 13.84 -0.83 13.45
CA GLY A 95 13.34 -0.76 12.06
C GLY A 95 12.42 -1.90 11.64
N GLY A 96 12.00 -2.79 12.55
CA GLY A 96 10.99 -3.81 12.28
C GLY A 96 9.57 -3.24 12.11
N ILE A 97 8.62 -4.07 11.67
CA ILE A 97 7.21 -3.69 11.49
C ILE A 97 6.53 -3.56 12.86
N PHE A 98 5.75 -2.49 13.06
CA PHE A 98 5.14 -2.15 14.36
C PHE A 98 3.65 -1.72 14.28
N GLU A 99 2.97 -1.99 13.16
CA GLU A 99 1.59 -1.49 12.93
C GLU A 99 0.52 -2.02 13.92
N ASN A 100 0.83 -3.06 14.71
CA ASN A 100 -0.05 -3.60 15.76
C ASN A 100 0.40 -3.25 17.20
N GLN A 101 1.36 -2.33 17.38
CA GLN A 101 1.90 -1.96 18.70
C GLN A 101 1.53 -0.53 19.16
N LEU A 102 0.60 0.13 18.46
CA LEU A 102 0.17 1.51 18.69
C LEU A 102 -1.32 1.60 19.05
#